data_AF-A0A804KTY2-F1
#
_entry.id   AF-A0A804KTY2-F1
#
_cell.length_a   1.000
_cell.length_b   1.000
_cell.length_c   1.000
_cell.angle_alpha   90.00
_cell.angle_beta   90.00
_cell.angle_gamma   90.00
#
_symmetry.space_group_name_H-M   'P 1'
#
loop_
_entity.id
_entity.type
_entity.pdbx_description
1 polymer ?
#
loop_
_entity_poly.entity_id
_entity_poly.type
_entity_poly.pdbx_seq_one_letter_code
_entity_poly.pdbx_strand_id
1 'polypeptide(L)'
;MLPLLKHLDITGGEAIKTIGPEFLGRKFPGASAFPKLKYLEFHEMPNWEEWSVWGMEENGQGPHLKLFPNLKTFKMIDCPKLRALPEGLSHATNLKELYLERTQDLREITNLRLNYKLEVKDNTMLNRISDLSMKYLKVEDCPNLEYVENLDRLQQLVLICPRQMKQLPQWLSTLIQQRQSIPSTQWSFRKLELQCNKVLLKSCLKGNGNWHNIQQIPDVIIQTYSRKKYIRYSKHPPMYDAKV
;
A
#
# COMPACT_ATOMS: atom_id res chain seq x y z
N MET A 1 6.07 -26.22 17.00
CA MET A 1 6.55 -24.95 16.40
C MET A 1 7.20 -25.24 15.05
N LEU A 2 7.10 -24.31 14.09
CA LEU A 2 7.68 -24.45 12.74
C LEU A 2 8.87 -23.48 12.55
N PRO A 3 10.04 -23.73 13.18
CA PRO A 3 11.16 -22.78 13.24
C PRO A 3 11.86 -22.56 11.89
N LEU A 4 11.70 -23.51 10.96
CA LEU A 4 12.31 -23.46 9.63
C LEU A 4 11.36 -22.95 8.54
N LEU A 5 10.11 -22.65 8.88
CA LEU A 5 9.10 -22.19 7.92
C LEU A 5 9.54 -20.88 7.28
N LYS A 6 9.57 -20.86 5.94
CA LYS A 6 9.94 -19.69 5.13
C LYS A 6 8.76 -19.06 4.40
N HIS A 7 7.75 -19.86 4.11
CA HIS A 7 6.54 -19.47 3.39
C HIS A 7 5.36 -20.06 4.15
N LEU A 8 4.39 -19.23 4.48
CA LEU A 8 3.13 -19.64 5.08
C LEU A 8 2.02 -19.04 4.23
N ASP A 9 1.16 -19.91 3.72
CA ASP A 9 -0.03 -19.58 2.96
C ASP A 9 -1.21 -20.22 3.69
N ILE A 10 -2.23 -19.40 3.95
CA ILE A 10 -3.49 -19.82 4.56
C ILE A 10 -4.61 -19.37 3.64
N THR A 11 -5.28 -20.34 3.03
CA THR A 11 -6.34 -20.11 2.04
C THR A 11 -7.64 -20.78 2.49
N GLY A 12 -8.80 -20.16 2.22
CA GLY A 12 -10.12 -20.81 2.36
C GLY A 12 -10.61 -20.94 3.81
N GLY A 13 -10.15 -20.06 4.70
CA GLY A 13 -10.45 -20.08 6.13
C GLY A 13 -11.84 -19.54 6.49
N GLU A 14 -12.92 -20.09 5.92
CA GLU A 14 -14.28 -19.55 6.07
C GLU A 14 -14.78 -19.50 7.53
N ALA A 15 -14.40 -20.47 8.37
CA ALA A 15 -14.80 -20.51 9.78
C ALA A 15 -13.94 -19.61 10.68
N ILE A 16 -12.80 -19.11 10.19
CA ILE A 16 -11.85 -18.35 10.98
C ILE A 16 -12.36 -16.91 11.12
N LYS A 17 -12.74 -16.55 12.35
CA LYS A 17 -13.11 -15.17 12.70
C LYS A 17 -11.96 -14.37 13.27
N THR A 18 -11.11 -15.02 14.05
CA THR A 18 -10.00 -14.39 14.75
C THR A 18 -8.76 -15.26 14.63
N ILE A 19 -7.59 -14.62 14.53
CA ILE A 19 -6.30 -15.29 14.70
C ILE A 19 -5.70 -14.77 16.00
N GLY A 20 -5.69 -15.63 17.03
CA GLY A 20 -5.15 -15.31 18.33
C GLY A 20 -3.69 -15.76 18.53
N PRO A 21 -3.17 -15.63 19.76
CA PRO A 21 -1.80 -16.03 20.10
C PRO A 21 -1.53 -17.52 19.90
N GLU A 22 -2.55 -18.38 19.88
CA GLU A 22 -2.45 -19.81 19.57
C GLU A 22 -1.77 -20.08 18.22
N PHE A 23 -1.90 -19.16 17.28
CA PHE A 23 -1.25 -19.22 15.97
C PHE A 23 0.27 -19.24 16.05
N LEU A 24 0.85 -18.59 17.06
CA LEU A 24 2.29 -18.47 17.23
C LEU A 24 2.92 -19.68 17.95
N GLY A 25 2.07 -20.57 18.46
CA GLY A 25 2.44 -21.69 19.33
C GLY A 25 2.83 -21.23 20.74
N ARG A 26 2.75 -22.14 21.73
CA ARG A 26 3.19 -21.87 23.11
C ARG A 26 4.65 -21.40 23.11
N LYS A 27 4.89 -20.18 23.58
CA LYS A 27 6.24 -19.58 23.64
C LYS A 27 6.54 -19.11 25.04
N PHE A 28 7.77 -19.40 25.45
CA PHE A 28 8.42 -18.82 26.61
C PHE A 28 8.77 -17.34 26.32
N PRO A 29 8.95 -16.50 27.35
CA PRO A 29 9.42 -15.12 27.19
C PRO A 29 10.67 -15.05 26.30
N GLY A 30 10.63 -14.23 25.24
CA GLY A 30 11.79 -13.98 24.35
C GLY A 30 11.85 -14.77 23.03
N ALA A 31 10.96 -15.72 22.77
CA ALA A 31 11.02 -16.55 21.54
C ALA A 31 10.28 -15.93 20.32
N SER A 32 10.98 -15.60 19.23
CA SER A 32 10.37 -15.06 17.98
C SER A 32 9.51 -16.08 17.23
N ALA A 33 8.26 -15.73 16.90
CA ALA A 33 7.37 -16.58 16.11
C ALA A 33 7.80 -16.64 14.65
N PHE A 34 7.83 -17.86 14.11
CA PHE A 34 8.29 -18.16 12.75
C PHE A 34 9.58 -17.40 12.36
N PRO A 35 10.72 -17.67 13.04
CA PRO A 35 11.91 -16.84 12.93
C PRO A 35 12.52 -16.81 11.52
N LYS A 36 12.25 -17.83 10.68
CA LYS A 36 12.73 -17.88 9.28
C LYS A 36 11.68 -17.49 8.24
N LEU A 37 10.49 -17.07 8.66
CA LEU A 37 9.40 -16.72 7.75
C LEU A 37 9.79 -15.50 6.93
N LYS A 38 9.63 -15.61 5.61
CA LYS A 38 9.93 -14.56 4.62
C LYS A 38 8.67 -14.14 3.86
N TYR A 39 7.71 -15.04 3.71
CA TYR A 39 6.48 -14.82 2.97
C TYR A 39 5.30 -15.31 3.80
N LEU A 40 4.32 -14.45 3.97
CA LEU A 40 3.09 -14.71 4.70
C LEU A 40 1.92 -14.22 3.85
N GLU A 41 0.99 -15.11 3.56
CA GLU A 41 -0.15 -14.87 2.68
C GLU A 41 -1.43 -15.41 3.28
N PHE A 42 -2.50 -14.61 3.18
CA PHE A 42 -3.86 -14.97 3.54
C PHE A 42 -4.78 -14.74 2.34
N HIS A 43 -5.54 -15.76 1.97
CA HIS A 43 -6.42 -15.75 0.81
C HIS A 43 -7.79 -16.30 1.18
N GLU A 44 -8.87 -15.72 0.65
CA GLU A 44 -10.24 -16.25 0.80
C GLU A 44 -10.60 -16.56 2.26
N MET A 45 -10.46 -15.56 3.13
CA MET A 45 -10.86 -15.65 4.54
C MET A 45 -12.02 -14.69 4.82
N PRO A 46 -13.23 -15.01 4.33
CA PRO A 46 -14.36 -14.07 4.26
C PRO A 46 -14.89 -13.61 5.63
N ASN A 47 -14.68 -14.42 6.67
CA ASN A 47 -15.16 -14.13 8.02
C ASN A 47 -14.07 -13.64 8.98
N TRP A 48 -12.84 -13.48 8.52
CA TRP A 48 -11.74 -13.05 9.37
C TRP A 48 -11.84 -11.56 9.68
N GLU A 49 -12.04 -11.24 10.96
CA GLU A 49 -12.33 -9.90 11.45
C GLU A 49 -11.16 -9.25 12.19
N GLU A 50 -10.37 -10.08 12.88
CA GLU A 50 -9.35 -9.57 13.81
C GLU A 50 -8.11 -10.47 13.85
N TRP A 51 -6.94 -9.83 13.93
CA TRP A 51 -5.71 -10.47 14.30
C TRP A 51 -5.10 -9.80 15.52
N SER A 52 -5.53 -10.27 16.68
CA SER A 52 -5.04 -9.83 17.98
C SER A 52 -4.06 -10.86 18.52
N VAL A 53 -2.77 -10.55 18.41
CA VAL A 53 -1.73 -11.27 19.17
C VAL A 53 -1.60 -10.62 20.55
N TRP A 54 -2.68 -10.62 21.31
CA TRP A 54 -2.69 -10.16 22.71
C TRP A 54 -2.70 -11.41 23.59
N GLY A 55 -1.77 -11.53 24.54
CA GLY A 55 -1.72 -12.69 25.42
C GLY A 55 -0.39 -13.05 26.06
N MET A 56 0.36 -12.08 26.58
CA MET A 56 1.33 -12.35 27.66
C MET A 56 1.61 -11.06 28.45
N GLU A 57 0.62 -10.64 29.22
CA GLU A 57 0.78 -9.61 30.25
C GLU A 57 0.45 -10.24 31.60
N GLU A 58 1.44 -10.38 32.48
CA GLU A 58 1.17 -10.45 33.92
C GLU A 58 1.76 -9.24 34.68
N ASN A 59 2.61 -8.39 34.07
CA ASN A 59 3.48 -7.50 34.87
C ASN A 59 3.70 -6.08 34.31
N GLY A 60 2.90 -5.57 33.37
CA GLY A 60 3.03 -4.17 32.90
C GLY A 60 4.33 -3.84 32.16
N GLN A 61 5.13 -4.86 31.80
CA GLN A 61 6.22 -4.79 30.84
C GLN A 61 5.89 -5.78 29.73
N GLY A 62 5.14 -5.33 28.73
CA GLY A 62 4.72 -6.21 27.62
C GLY A 62 5.93 -6.75 26.87
N PRO A 63 5.97 -8.05 26.51
CA PRO A 63 7.09 -8.58 25.76
C PRO A 63 7.12 -7.92 24.39
N HIS A 64 8.28 -7.36 24.04
CA HIS A 64 8.69 -7.08 22.67
C HIS A 64 8.66 -8.37 21.82
N LEU A 65 7.48 -8.88 21.51
CA LEU A 65 7.30 -10.00 20.59
C LEU A 65 7.70 -9.47 19.21
N LYS A 66 8.96 -9.69 18.85
CA LYS A 66 9.44 -9.53 17.48
C LYS A 66 8.78 -10.61 16.63
N LEU A 67 7.56 -10.33 16.19
CA LEU A 67 6.82 -11.15 15.25
C LEU A 67 7.46 -11.02 13.88
N PHE A 68 7.72 -12.16 13.25
CA PHE A 68 8.21 -12.27 11.88
C PHE A 68 9.47 -11.42 11.57
N PRO A 69 10.57 -11.59 12.31
CA PRO A 69 11.77 -10.75 12.17
C PRO A 69 12.40 -10.78 10.77
N ASN A 70 12.11 -11.80 9.97
CA ASN A 70 12.64 -11.98 8.63
C ASN A 70 11.59 -11.84 7.52
N LEU A 71 10.37 -11.39 7.85
CA LEU A 71 9.29 -11.23 6.89
C LEU A 71 9.69 -10.20 5.84
N LYS A 72 9.53 -10.57 4.57
CA LYS A 72 9.84 -9.72 3.41
C LYS A 72 8.60 -9.32 2.66
N THR A 73 7.63 -10.23 2.57
CA THR A 73 6.40 -10.02 1.81
C THR A 73 5.21 -10.46 2.64
N PHE A 74 4.23 -9.58 2.77
CA PHE A 74 2.92 -9.87 3.33
C PHE A 74 1.85 -9.64 2.27
N LYS A 75 0.98 -10.62 2.06
CA LYS A 75 -0.13 -10.53 1.12
C LYS A 75 -1.43 -10.88 1.82
N MET A 76 -2.48 -10.15 1.48
CA MET A 76 -3.82 -10.42 1.95
C MET A 76 -4.81 -10.13 0.84
N ILE A 77 -5.58 -11.15 0.48
CA ILE A 77 -6.47 -11.15 -0.67
C ILE A 77 -7.80 -11.76 -0.23
N ASP A 78 -8.92 -11.14 -0.56
CA ASP A 78 -10.25 -11.67 -0.21
C ASP A 78 -10.43 -11.90 1.29
N CYS A 79 -9.97 -10.94 2.09
CA CYS A 79 -10.17 -10.90 3.55
C CYS A 79 -11.02 -9.67 3.90
N PRO A 80 -12.31 -9.63 3.52
CA PRO A 80 -13.12 -8.43 3.49
C PRO A 80 -13.44 -7.85 4.87
N LYS A 81 -13.52 -8.69 5.92
CA LYS A 81 -13.93 -8.24 7.26
C LYS A 81 -12.78 -7.81 8.17
N LEU A 82 -11.52 -7.92 7.72
CA LEU A 82 -10.39 -7.60 8.57
C LEU A 82 -10.31 -6.07 8.76
N ARG A 83 -10.41 -5.63 10.02
CA ARG A 83 -10.52 -4.21 10.36
C ARG A 83 -9.17 -3.50 10.51
N ALA A 84 -8.12 -4.24 10.84
CA ALA A 84 -6.78 -3.71 11.06
C ALA A 84 -5.71 -4.72 10.64
N LEU A 85 -4.56 -4.21 10.19
CA LEU A 85 -3.38 -5.03 9.97
C LEU A 85 -2.85 -5.57 11.30
N PRO A 86 -2.28 -6.79 11.34
CA PRO A 86 -1.72 -7.34 12.56
C PRO A 86 -0.62 -6.45 13.13
N GLU A 87 -0.70 -6.15 14.42
CA GLU A 87 0.23 -5.27 15.14
C GLU A 87 1.70 -5.69 14.96
N GLY A 88 1.94 -7.01 14.85
CA GLY A 88 3.26 -7.58 14.56
C GLY A 88 3.94 -7.05 13.29
N LEU A 89 3.19 -6.57 12.30
CA LEU A 89 3.76 -5.97 11.09
C LEU A 89 4.44 -4.63 11.35
N SER A 90 4.01 -3.88 12.38
CA SER A 90 4.69 -2.62 12.77
C SER A 90 6.13 -2.87 13.23
N HIS A 91 6.40 -4.07 13.77
CA HIS A 91 7.72 -4.52 14.22
C HIS A 91 8.51 -5.31 13.17
N ALA A 92 7.92 -5.63 12.01
CA ALA A 92 8.57 -6.36 10.94
C ALA A 92 9.58 -5.47 10.18
N THR A 93 10.80 -5.35 10.71
CA THR A 93 11.83 -4.44 10.19
C THR A 93 12.35 -4.79 8.79
N ASN A 94 12.12 -6.02 8.33
CA ASN A 94 12.57 -6.51 7.03
C ASN A 94 11.48 -6.47 5.95
N LEU A 95 10.27 -6.00 6.28
CA LEU A 95 9.14 -5.99 5.36
C LEU A 95 9.42 -5.08 4.17
N LYS A 96 9.44 -5.68 2.98
CA LYS A 96 9.70 -5.01 1.72
C LYS A 96 8.42 -4.75 0.95
N GLU A 97 7.52 -5.72 0.94
CA GLU A 97 6.36 -5.72 0.06
C GLU A 97 5.09 -6.01 0.85
N LEU A 98 4.08 -5.16 0.65
CA LEU A 98 2.75 -5.31 1.20
C LEU A 98 1.74 -5.25 0.05
N TYR A 99 0.93 -6.31 -0.08
CA TYR A 99 -0.13 -6.41 -1.07
C TYR A 99 -1.46 -6.63 -0.36
N LEU A 100 -2.43 -5.74 -0.61
CA LEU A 100 -3.75 -5.79 0.00
C LEU A 100 -4.81 -5.69 -1.09
N GLU A 101 -5.59 -6.74 -1.29
CA GLU A 101 -6.63 -6.81 -2.29
C GLU A 101 -7.96 -7.25 -1.67
N ARG A 102 -9.04 -6.50 -1.96
CA ARG A 102 -10.40 -6.79 -1.48
C ARG A 102 -10.50 -6.90 0.06
N THR A 103 -9.77 -6.05 0.78
CA THR A 103 -9.80 -5.95 2.26
C THR A 103 -10.79 -4.84 2.67
N GLN A 104 -12.08 -5.16 2.62
CA GLN A 104 -13.15 -4.17 2.56
C GLN A 104 -13.39 -3.39 3.86
N ASP A 105 -13.06 -3.91 5.03
CA ASP A 105 -13.23 -3.20 6.31
C ASP A 105 -11.95 -2.49 6.79
N LEU A 106 -10.82 -2.70 6.10
CA LEU A 106 -9.55 -2.05 6.42
C LEU A 106 -9.61 -0.57 6.00
N ARG A 107 -9.56 0.33 6.98
CA ARG A 107 -9.70 1.77 6.75
C ARG A 107 -8.38 2.50 6.54
N GLU A 108 -7.32 2.04 7.19
CA GLU A 108 -6.06 2.77 7.20
C GLU A 108 -4.84 1.85 7.10
N ILE A 109 -3.78 2.37 6.48
CA ILE A 109 -2.46 1.74 6.43
C ILE A 109 -1.45 2.79 6.90
N THR A 110 -1.02 2.68 8.16
CA THR A 110 -0.17 3.67 8.81
C THR A 110 0.96 3.01 9.60
N ASN A 111 2.04 3.76 9.86
CA ASN A 111 3.09 3.40 10.82
C ASN A 111 3.80 2.05 10.58
N LEU A 112 3.84 1.58 9.33
CA LEU A 112 4.55 0.35 8.98
C LEU A 112 5.99 0.63 8.58
N ARG A 113 6.90 -0.26 9.00
CA ARG A 113 8.31 -0.26 8.56
C ARG A 113 8.49 -0.86 7.15
N LEU A 114 7.59 -0.51 6.24
CA LEU A 114 7.61 -0.95 4.85
C LEU A 114 8.67 -0.18 4.07
N ASN A 115 9.69 -0.88 3.58
CA ASN A 115 10.88 -0.23 3.02
C ASN A 115 10.93 -0.18 1.48
N TYR A 116 9.96 -0.77 0.77
CA TYR A 116 9.97 -0.78 -0.68
C TYR A 116 8.61 -0.53 -1.34
N LYS A 117 7.63 -1.42 -1.22
CA LYS A 117 6.48 -1.47 -2.12
C LYS A 117 5.16 -1.72 -1.39
N LEU A 118 4.18 -0.84 -1.61
CA LEU A 118 2.79 -1.02 -1.23
C LEU A 118 1.93 -1.13 -2.50
N GLU A 119 1.10 -2.15 -2.59
CA GLU A 119 -0.01 -2.20 -3.55
C GLU A 119 -1.33 -2.41 -2.83
N VAL A 120 -2.30 -1.59 -3.18
CA VAL A 120 -3.68 -1.70 -2.71
C VAL A 120 -4.60 -1.79 -3.93
N LYS A 121 -5.51 -2.76 -3.91
CA LYS A 121 -6.41 -3.05 -5.02
C LYS A 121 -7.82 -3.36 -4.51
N ASP A 122 -8.84 -2.76 -5.10
CA ASP A 122 -10.25 -3.05 -4.79
C ASP A 122 -10.59 -2.91 -3.29
N ASN A 123 -9.93 -2.01 -2.57
CA ASN A 123 -10.17 -1.77 -1.14
C ASN A 123 -11.14 -0.59 -0.97
N THR A 124 -12.43 -0.88 -0.76
CA THR A 124 -13.47 0.15 -0.84
C THR A 124 -13.52 1.07 0.37
N MET A 125 -13.26 0.59 1.60
CA MET A 125 -13.27 1.45 2.80
C MET A 125 -11.92 2.06 3.17
N LEU A 126 -10.85 1.73 2.42
CA LEU A 126 -9.53 2.28 2.67
C LEU A 126 -9.55 3.80 2.41
N ASN A 127 -9.42 4.59 3.48
CA ASN A 127 -9.50 6.04 3.43
C ASN A 127 -8.13 6.72 3.59
N ARG A 128 -7.15 6.05 4.20
CA ARG A 128 -5.86 6.66 4.58
C ARG A 128 -4.66 5.74 4.34
N ILE A 129 -3.63 6.31 3.73
CA ILE A 129 -2.27 5.75 3.63
C ILE A 129 -1.31 6.83 4.11
N SER A 130 -0.68 6.67 5.27
CA SER A 130 0.22 7.69 5.81
C SER A 130 1.41 7.11 6.56
N ASP A 131 2.44 7.94 6.76
CA ASP A 131 3.58 7.65 7.65
C ASP A 131 4.38 6.40 7.24
N LEU A 132 4.60 6.26 5.92
CA LEU A 132 5.33 5.14 5.32
C LEU A 132 6.61 5.61 4.63
N SER A 133 7.70 4.87 4.82
CA SER A 133 9.02 5.15 4.22
C SER A 133 9.33 4.28 2.99
N MET A 134 8.32 3.97 2.19
CA MET A 134 8.40 3.11 0.99
C MET A 134 8.75 3.90 -0.28
N LYS A 135 9.12 3.21 -1.36
CA LYS A 135 9.56 3.79 -2.64
C LYS A 135 8.51 3.69 -3.75
N TYR A 136 7.62 2.71 -3.67
CA TYR A 136 6.62 2.41 -4.69
C TYR A 136 5.24 2.28 -4.06
N LEU A 137 4.28 3.00 -4.61
CA LEU A 137 2.86 2.87 -4.27
C LEU A 137 2.07 2.57 -5.55
N LYS A 138 1.28 1.50 -5.54
CA LYS A 138 0.23 1.25 -6.55
C LYS A 138 -1.13 1.28 -5.89
N VAL A 139 -2.04 2.07 -6.44
CA VAL A 139 -3.45 2.14 -6.02
C VAL A 139 -4.32 1.82 -7.21
N GLU A 140 -5.18 0.82 -7.06
CA GLU A 140 -6.15 0.37 -8.06
C GLU A 140 -7.53 0.29 -7.40
N ASP A 141 -8.52 0.97 -7.98
CA ASP A 141 -9.93 0.87 -7.57
C ASP A 141 -10.19 1.00 -6.04
N CYS A 142 -9.57 2.00 -5.40
CA CYS A 142 -9.80 2.38 -4.00
C CYS A 142 -10.60 3.71 -3.92
N PRO A 143 -11.94 3.69 -4.03
CA PRO A 143 -12.76 4.88 -4.26
C PRO A 143 -12.86 5.85 -3.06
N ASN A 144 -12.74 5.38 -1.82
CA ASN A 144 -12.85 6.21 -0.62
C ASN A 144 -11.49 6.71 -0.09
N LEU A 145 -10.40 6.48 -0.84
CA LEU A 145 -9.07 6.95 -0.45
C LEU A 145 -9.03 8.48 -0.51
N GLU A 146 -8.87 9.13 0.64
CA GLU A 146 -8.91 10.59 0.79
C GLU A 146 -7.58 11.17 1.32
N TYR A 147 -6.82 10.39 2.09
CA TYR A 147 -5.60 10.86 2.75
C TYR A 147 -4.41 10.01 2.31
N VAL A 148 -3.48 10.62 1.58
CA VAL A 148 -2.22 9.99 1.17
C VAL A 148 -1.09 10.98 1.45
N GLU A 149 -0.39 10.79 2.57
CA GLU A 149 0.53 11.81 3.10
C GLU A 149 1.72 11.20 3.86
N ASN A 150 2.73 12.02 4.15
CA ASN A 150 3.94 11.60 4.90
C ASN A 150 4.70 10.41 4.26
N LEU A 151 4.77 10.38 2.92
CA LEU A 151 5.44 9.34 2.13
C LEU A 151 6.83 9.76 1.65
N ASP A 152 7.77 10.01 2.58
CA ASP A 152 9.02 10.75 2.33
C ASP A 152 9.98 10.15 1.30
N ARG A 153 9.93 8.84 1.15
CA ARG A 153 10.81 8.10 0.25
C ARG A 153 10.12 7.67 -1.03
N LEU A 154 8.87 8.08 -1.25
CA LEU A 154 8.11 7.69 -2.44
C LEU A 154 8.83 8.16 -3.69
N GLN A 155 9.08 7.24 -4.62
CA GLN A 155 9.75 7.49 -5.90
C GLN A 155 8.80 7.31 -7.07
N GLN A 156 7.91 6.32 -6.98
CA GLN A 156 6.99 5.96 -8.04
C GLN A 156 5.58 5.75 -7.50
N LEU A 157 4.62 6.37 -8.18
CA LEU A 157 3.20 6.19 -7.93
C LEU A 157 2.54 5.63 -9.20
N VAL A 158 1.79 4.54 -9.04
CA VAL A 158 0.97 3.96 -10.10
C VAL A 158 -0.49 4.06 -9.69
N LEU A 159 -1.29 4.72 -10.52
CA LEU A 159 -2.72 4.89 -10.32
C LEU A 159 -3.50 4.23 -11.43
N ILE A 160 -4.34 3.28 -11.06
CA ILE A 160 -5.35 2.71 -11.95
C ILE A 160 -6.69 3.26 -11.46
N CYS A 161 -7.17 4.29 -12.16
CA CYS A 161 -8.39 4.99 -11.78
C CYS A 161 -9.64 4.16 -12.11
N PRO A 162 -10.74 4.35 -11.37
CA PRO A 162 -12.05 3.81 -11.74
C PRO A 162 -12.53 4.34 -13.10
N ARG A 163 -13.29 3.51 -13.83
CA ARG A 163 -13.73 3.81 -15.20
C ARG A 163 -14.63 5.05 -15.31
N GLN A 164 -15.32 5.41 -14.25
CA GLN A 164 -16.23 6.55 -14.14
C GLN A 164 -15.55 7.85 -13.68
N MET A 165 -14.30 7.78 -13.22
CA MET A 165 -13.59 8.93 -12.65
C MET A 165 -13.31 10.01 -13.71
N LYS A 166 -13.74 11.25 -13.47
CA LYS A 166 -13.59 12.36 -14.43
C LYS A 166 -12.43 13.31 -14.11
N GLN A 167 -11.98 13.32 -12.86
CA GLN A 167 -10.92 14.19 -12.35
C GLN A 167 -9.91 13.37 -11.57
N LEU A 168 -8.68 13.87 -11.43
CA LEU A 168 -7.70 13.25 -10.55
C LEU A 168 -8.19 13.30 -9.09
N PRO A 169 -7.81 12.31 -8.26
CA PRO A 169 -8.19 12.32 -6.87
C PRO A 169 -7.51 13.49 -6.14
N GLN A 170 -8.26 14.15 -5.25
CA GLN A 170 -7.79 15.35 -4.53
C GLN A 170 -6.52 15.08 -3.72
N TRP A 171 -6.39 13.89 -3.14
CA TRP A 171 -5.22 13.50 -2.36
C TRP A 171 -3.93 13.54 -3.18
N LEU A 172 -3.99 13.33 -4.51
CA LEU A 172 -2.80 13.40 -5.36
C LEU A 172 -2.26 14.83 -5.42
N SER A 173 -3.14 15.81 -5.52
CA SER A 173 -2.78 17.23 -5.45
C SER A 173 -2.17 17.57 -4.09
N THR A 174 -2.78 17.10 -2.99
CA THR A 174 -2.25 17.29 -1.63
C THR A 174 -0.85 16.69 -1.48
N LEU A 175 -0.64 15.45 -1.94
CA LEU A 175 0.65 14.75 -1.87
C LEU A 175 1.75 15.51 -2.64
N ILE A 176 1.41 16.07 -3.81
CA ILE A 176 2.33 16.89 -4.61
C ILE A 176 2.63 18.22 -3.89
N GLN A 177 1.61 18.88 -3.34
CA GLN A 177 1.76 20.17 -2.65
C GLN A 177 2.59 20.06 -1.36
N GLN A 178 2.40 19.01 -0.56
CA GLN A 178 3.17 18.77 0.67
C GLN A 178 4.69 18.73 0.42
N ARG A 179 5.11 18.37 -0.80
CA ARG A 179 6.51 18.26 -1.18
C ARG A 179 7.10 19.55 -1.74
N GLN A 180 6.28 20.54 -2.07
CA GLN A 180 6.75 21.83 -2.59
C GLN A 180 7.52 22.65 -1.54
N SER A 181 7.35 22.35 -0.25
CA SER A 181 8.11 22.94 0.86
C SER A 181 9.52 22.36 1.02
N ILE A 182 9.84 21.28 0.29
CA ILE A 182 11.13 20.58 0.37
C ILE A 182 12.01 21.03 -0.80
N PRO A 183 13.32 21.30 -0.58
CA PRO A 183 14.25 21.57 -1.68
C PRO A 183 14.17 20.51 -2.77
N SER A 184 14.23 20.92 -4.04
CA SER A 184 14.10 20.03 -5.21
C SER A 184 15.13 18.88 -5.25
N THR A 185 16.26 19.06 -4.57
CA THR A 185 17.32 18.05 -4.37
C THR A 185 16.91 16.89 -3.46
N GLN A 186 15.94 17.09 -2.58
CA GLN A 186 15.45 16.10 -1.61
C GLN A 186 14.09 15.50 -2.02
N TRP A 187 13.43 16.07 -3.04
CA TRP A 187 12.22 15.49 -3.62
C TRP A 187 12.51 14.12 -4.25
N SER A 188 12.00 13.05 -3.64
CA SER A 188 12.21 11.67 -4.11
C SER A 188 11.22 11.23 -5.19
N PHE A 189 10.04 11.84 -5.27
CA PHE A 189 8.96 11.39 -6.16
C PHE A 189 9.23 11.73 -7.62
N ARG A 190 9.64 10.74 -8.42
CA ARG A 190 10.11 10.94 -9.80
C ARG A 190 9.08 10.56 -10.85
N LYS A 191 8.26 9.55 -10.59
CA LYS A 191 7.48 8.91 -11.64
C LYS A 191 6.01 8.73 -11.28
N LEU A 192 5.11 9.25 -12.11
CA LEU A 192 3.68 8.96 -12.06
C LEU A 192 3.24 8.15 -13.28
N GLU A 193 2.63 7.01 -13.04
CA GLU A 193 1.93 6.24 -14.06
C GLU A 193 0.43 6.25 -13.78
N LEU A 194 -0.37 6.63 -14.77
CA LEU A 194 -1.82 6.76 -14.63
C LEU A 194 -2.52 5.97 -15.74
N GLN A 195 -3.39 5.05 -15.36
CA GLN A 195 -4.29 4.34 -16.26
C GLN A 195 -5.73 4.81 -15.99
N CYS A 196 -6.37 5.40 -17.00
CA CYS A 196 -7.67 6.06 -16.82
C CYS A 196 -8.57 5.97 -18.07
N ASN A 197 -9.80 6.50 -17.95
CA ASN A 197 -10.68 6.66 -19.12
C ASN A 197 -10.24 7.84 -20.01
N LYS A 198 -10.86 7.96 -21.19
CA LYS A 198 -10.56 9.03 -22.16
C LYS A 198 -10.88 10.44 -21.64
N VAL A 199 -11.88 10.59 -20.77
CA VAL A 199 -12.31 11.89 -20.23
C VAL A 199 -11.24 12.43 -19.28
N LEU A 200 -10.81 11.61 -18.31
CA LEU A 200 -9.73 11.94 -17.38
C LEU A 200 -8.42 12.18 -18.13
N LEU A 201 -8.05 11.34 -19.10
CA LEU A 201 -6.86 11.57 -19.93
C LEU A 201 -6.89 12.95 -20.60
N LYS A 202 -8.02 13.35 -21.19
CA LYS A 202 -8.16 14.69 -21.80
C LYS A 202 -7.98 15.81 -20.80
N SER A 203 -8.50 15.67 -19.58
CA SER A 203 -8.33 16.69 -18.52
C SER A 203 -6.86 16.88 -18.10
N CYS A 204 -6.01 15.90 -18.37
CA CYS A 204 -4.58 15.88 -18.05
C CYS A 204 -3.68 16.45 -19.15
N LEU A 205 -4.23 16.88 -20.31
CA LEU A 205 -3.44 17.49 -21.38
C LEU A 205 -2.83 18.82 -20.97
N LYS A 206 -1.70 19.16 -21.59
CA LYS A 206 -1.04 20.46 -21.38
C LYS A 206 -2.03 21.62 -21.61
N GLY A 207 -2.15 22.49 -20.60
CA GLY A 207 -3.10 23.61 -20.60
C GLY A 207 -4.49 23.30 -20.01
N ASN A 208 -4.81 22.04 -19.74
CA ASN A 208 -6.09 21.65 -19.14
C ASN A 208 -6.02 21.57 -17.61
N GLY A 209 -7.19 21.35 -16.98
CA GLY A 209 -7.39 21.46 -15.54
C GLY A 209 -6.39 20.69 -14.68
N ASN A 210 -5.99 19.47 -15.04
CA ASN A 210 -5.09 18.65 -14.21
C ASN A 210 -3.59 18.87 -14.51
N TRP A 211 -3.26 19.64 -15.54
CA TRP A 211 -1.87 19.82 -15.97
C TRP A 211 -0.97 20.46 -14.91
N HIS A 212 -1.52 21.39 -14.11
CA HIS A 212 -0.75 22.09 -13.09
C HIS A 212 -0.17 21.17 -12.01
N ASN A 213 -0.83 20.03 -11.73
CA ASN A 213 -0.32 18.99 -10.84
C ASN A 213 0.69 18.10 -11.57
N ILE A 214 0.33 17.66 -12.78
CA ILE A 214 1.13 16.73 -13.60
C ILE A 214 2.52 17.30 -13.92
N GLN A 215 2.59 18.56 -14.33
CA GLN A 215 3.85 19.20 -14.76
C GLN A 215 4.88 19.35 -13.65
N GLN A 216 4.52 19.10 -12.40
CA GLN A 216 5.44 19.16 -11.27
C GLN A 216 6.29 17.88 -11.18
N ILE A 217 5.77 16.76 -11.66
CA ILE A 217 6.39 15.45 -11.55
C ILE A 217 7.42 15.27 -12.69
N PRO A 218 8.64 14.75 -12.43
CA PRO A 218 9.68 14.64 -13.45
C PRO A 218 9.37 13.75 -14.65
N ASP A 219 8.73 12.60 -14.43
CA ASP A 219 8.38 11.61 -15.45
C ASP A 219 6.92 11.19 -15.27
N VAL A 220 6.10 11.35 -16.31
CA VAL A 220 4.68 11.05 -16.27
C VAL A 220 4.25 10.28 -17.51
N ILE A 221 3.60 9.15 -17.27
CA ILE A 221 2.93 8.35 -18.30
C ILE A 221 1.45 8.25 -17.95
N ILE A 222 0.59 8.78 -18.81
CA ILE A 222 -0.86 8.65 -18.69
C ILE A 222 -1.34 7.86 -19.89
N GLN A 223 -2.17 6.85 -19.69
CA GLN A 223 -2.70 6.04 -20.78
C GLN A 223 -4.13 5.57 -20.53
N THR A 224 -4.85 5.35 -21.63
CA THR A 224 -6.14 4.65 -21.57
C THR A 224 -5.95 3.17 -21.25
N TYR A 225 -6.99 2.49 -20.73
CA TYR A 225 -6.91 1.04 -20.49
C TYR A 225 -6.54 0.23 -21.74
N SER A 226 -6.93 0.69 -22.93
CA SER A 226 -6.56 0.03 -24.19
C SER A 226 -5.17 0.40 -24.70
N ARG A 227 -4.44 1.30 -24.01
CA ARG A 227 -3.14 1.87 -24.40
C ARG A 227 -3.09 2.55 -25.78
N LYS A 228 -4.26 2.77 -26.41
CA LYS A 228 -4.37 3.39 -27.75
C LYS A 228 -4.18 4.90 -27.72
N LYS A 229 -4.45 5.51 -26.56
CA LYS A 229 -4.34 6.93 -26.27
C LYS A 229 -3.49 7.12 -25.03
N TYR A 230 -2.59 8.10 -25.06
CA TYR A 230 -1.60 8.33 -24.03
C TYR A 230 -1.12 9.79 -23.98
N ILE A 231 -0.49 10.15 -22.87
CA ILE A 231 0.35 11.34 -22.68
C ILE A 231 1.66 10.84 -22.06
N ARG A 232 2.79 11.25 -22.64
CA ARG A 232 4.13 11.03 -22.11
C ARG A 232 4.78 12.38 -21.91
N TYR A 233 5.26 12.62 -20.71
CA TYR A 233 5.90 13.86 -20.33
C TYR A 233 7.15 13.55 -19.52
N SER A 234 8.26 14.20 -19.85
CA SER A 234 9.50 14.16 -19.08
C SER A 234 10.11 15.55 -18.99
N LYS A 235 10.71 15.87 -17.83
CA LYS A 235 11.53 17.08 -17.65
C LYS A 235 12.95 16.91 -18.16
N HIS A 236 13.49 15.69 -18.10
CA HIS A 236 14.91 15.43 -18.39
C HIS A 236 15.08 14.07 -19.10
N PRO A 237 15.36 14.04 -20.42
CA PRO A 237 15.31 15.18 -21.33
C PRO A 237 13.88 15.74 -21.47
N PRO A 238 13.70 17.05 -21.73
CA PRO A 238 12.39 17.64 -21.95
C PRO A 238 11.66 16.92 -23.09
N MET A 239 10.51 16.35 -22.80
CA MET A 239 9.70 15.61 -23.76
C MET A 239 8.22 15.81 -23.45
N TYR A 240 7.43 15.98 -24.50
CA TYR A 240 5.99 15.91 -24.41
C TYR A 240 5.45 15.27 -25.69
N ASP A 241 4.79 14.12 -25.56
CA ASP A 241 4.14 13.40 -26.64
C ASP A 241 2.73 12.98 -26.19
N ALA A 242 1.73 13.18 -27.03
CA ALA A 242 0.34 12.89 -26.69
C ALA A 242 -0.44 12.37 -27.90
N LYS A 243 -1.20 11.30 -27.67
CA LYS A 243 -2.15 10.70 -28.61
C LYS A 243 -3.52 10.60 -27.94
N VAL A 244 -4.49 11.40 -28.38
CA VAL A 244 -5.74 11.67 -27.64
C VAL A 244 -7.00 11.12 -28.28
#